data_AF-A0AA40VSD0-F1
#
_entry.id   AF-A0AA40VSD0-F1
#
_cell.length_a   1.000
_cell.length_b   1.000
_cell.length_c   1.000
_cell.angle_alpha   90.00
_cell.angle_beta   90.00
_cell.angle_gamma   90.00
#
_symmetry.space_group_name_H-M   'P 1'
#
loop_
_entity.id
_entity.type
_entity.pdbx_description
1 polymer ?
#
loop_
_entity_poly.entity_id
_entity_poly.type
_entity_poly.pdbx_seq_one_letter_code
_entity_poly.pdbx_strand_id
1 'polypeptide(L)'
;MNRTISLFIFLTISSGLTGIYQQQMQALNLPEQHKQTSNSSSETKLVSSPLFRIIKNGKYGFIDQTGKIVIEPQFDLAWNFIDGRSQIKVDDKYGYINEMGKKVIPPQFRLAYAFSNGLALVVIDYEYGYIDTNGKIAIKPQFSQALAFNQGLAAVQIDEKYGYINSSGKIVIKPQFDGAKHFYEGLSAVQIGDKWGYISSTGKLVIKPQFDETLRFSEELAAVQVGDKWGYIDKTGAMAIEPQFEQAWEFTEGLAVVQIGDKWGYVASNGQIAIKPRFDRTTSFSQGIAAVKVDDKYGYINTNGKIVIPPQFDLALSFTSGLALVYVGGKAGYINKVGQFVWYPTS
;
A
#
# COMPACT_ATOMS: atom_id res chain seq x y z
N MET A 1 -5.79 27.29 -32.15
CA MET A 1 -6.94 26.39 -31.92
C MET A 1 -6.66 25.63 -30.63
N ASN A 2 -7.23 26.08 -29.52
CA ASN A 2 -6.92 25.63 -28.16
C ASN A 2 -7.31 24.16 -27.98
N ARG A 3 -6.33 23.32 -27.63
CA ARG A 3 -6.57 21.97 -27.10
C ARG A 3 -6.41 22.04 -25.59
N THR A 4 -7.54 22.04 -24.89
CA THR A 4 -7.63 21.93 -23.44
C THR A 4 -7.13 20.55 -23.03
N ILE A 5 -5.98 20.50 -22.37
CA ILE A 5 -5.45 19.31 -21.71
C ILE A 5 -6.27 19.14 -20.42
N SER A 6 -7.21 18.20 -20.41
CA SER A 6 -7.89 17.79 -19.18
C SER A 6 -6.92 17.03 -18.29
N LEU A 7 -6.39 17.74 -17.30
CA LEU A 7 -5.52 17.23 -16.25
C LEU A 7 -6.35 16.34 -15.30
N PHE A 8 -6.39 15.04 -15.56
CA PHE A 8 -6.95 14.07 -14.60
C PHE A 8 -5.94 13.86 -13.47
N ILE A 9 -6.23 14.41 -12.30
CA ILE A 9 -5.51 14.11 -11.05
C ILE A 9 -5.84 12.66 -10.68
N PHE A 10 -4.98 11.74 -11.08
CA PHE A 10 -4.94 10.40 -10.50
C PHE A 10 -4.49 10.55 -9.05
N LEU A 11 -5.43 10.39 -8.11
CA LEU A 11 -5.09 10.01 -6.74
C LEU A 11 -4.62 8.56 -6.77
N THR A 12 -3.35 8.34 -7.16
CA THR A 12 -2.66 7.08 -6.89
C THR A 12 -2.48 6.99 -5.39
N ILE A 13 -3.48 6.45 -4.69
CA ILE A 13 -3.24 5.86 -3.38
C ILE A 13 -2.39 4.63 -3.68
N SER A 14 -1.08 4.81 -3.54
CA SER A 14 -0.15 3.71 -3.35
C SER A 14 -0.72 2.80 -2.27
N SER A 15 -1.32 1.68 -2.68
CA SER A 15 -1.55 0.50 -1.84
C SER A 15 -0.22 -0.22 -1.65
N GLY A 16 0.77 0.51 -1.16
CA GLY A 16 2.00 -0.01 -0.59
C GLY A 16 1.83 -0.05 0.92
N LEU A 17 1.98 -1.24 1.51
CA LEU A 17 1.96 -1.54 2.95
C LEU A 17 0.60 -1.94 3.54
N THR A 18 0.02 -3.03 3.03
CA THR A 18 -0.73 -3.97 3.89
C THR A 18 -0.36 -5.38 3.47
N GLY A 19 0.75 -5.87 4.00
CA GLY A 19 1.20 -7.24 3.76
C GLY A 19 2.22 -7.58 4.83
N ILE A 20 1.72 -7.91 6.02
CA ILE A 20 2.27 -8.83 7.03
C ILE A 20 1.17 -8.91 8.10
N TYR A 21 0.44 -10.03 8.16
CA TYR A 21 -0.08 -10.69 9.36
C TYR A 21 -0.98 -11.84 8.91
N GLN A 22 -0.40 -13.00 8.63
CA GLN A 22 -1.11 -14.28 8.75
C GLN A 22 -0.15 -15.46 8.77
N GLN A 23 -0.61 -16.53 9.43
CA GLN A 23 0.07 -17.78 9.85
C GLN A 23 0.70 -17.66 11.26
N GLN A 24 0.33 -18.42 12.29
CA GLN A 24 -0.30 -19.75 12.36
C GLN A 24 -1.32 -19.82 13.51
N MET A 25 -2.44 -20.51 13.28
CA MET A 25 -3.21 -21.18 14.34
C MET A 25 -3.37 -22.64 13.92
N GLN A 26 -2.58 -23.53 14.54
CA GLN A 26 -2.90 -24.96 14.59
C GLN A 26 -3.24 -25.27 16.03
N ALA A 27 -4.48 -25.69 16.26
CA ALA A 27 -4.94 -26.20 17.54
C ALA A 27 -4.45 -27.64 17.71
N LEU A 28 -3.82 -27.93 18.86
CA LEU A 28 -3.54 -29.28 19.34
C LEU A 28 -3.97 -29.33 20.81
N ASN A 29 -4.85 -30.28 21.13
CA ASN A 29 -5.43 -30.50 22.46
C ASN A 29 -4.65 -31.58 23.25
N LEU A 30 -4.69 -31.42 24.60
CA LEU A 30 -4.43 -32.36 25.73
C LEU A 30 -3.01 -32.38 26.35
N PRO A 31 -2.87 -32.74 27.66
CA PRO A 31 -3.54 -32.25 28.87
C PRO A 31 -2.55 -31.74 29.96
N GLU A 32 -3.06 -31.05 30.99
CA GLU A 32 -2.29 -30.50 32.13
C GLU A 32 -1.64 -31.57 33.03
N GLN A 33 -0.41 -31.31 33.55
CA GLN A 33 -0.02 -31.54 34.97
C GLN A 33 1.21 -30.72 35.43
N HIS A 34 0.99 -29.93 36.50
CA HIS A 34 1.82 -29.54 37.66
C HIS A 34 3.26 -28.91 37.62
N LYS A 35 3.30 -27.73 38.28
CA LYS A 35 4.21 -27.21 39.34
C LYS A 35 5.53 -26.47 39.00
N GLN A 36 5.46 -25.15 39.22
CA GLN A 36 6.43 -24.21 39.85
C GLN A 36 7.93 -24.32 39.51
N THR A 37 8.50 -23.25 38.93
CA THR A 37 9.33 -22.24 39.63
C THR A 37 9.87 -21.13 38.72
N SER A 38 10.03 -19.94 39.32
CA SER A 38 10.94 -18.81 39.01
C SER A 38 10.78 -17.96 37.74
N ASN A 39 10.50 -16.67 38.01
CA ASN A 39 11.01 -15.46 37.37
C ASN A 39 11.22 -15.44 35.84
N SER A 40 10.30 -14.82 35.13
CA SER A 40 10.67 -13.74 34.21
C SER A 40 9.52 -12.74 34.08
N SER A 41 9.87 -11.46 34.20
CA SER A 41 9.02 -10.33 33.86
C SER A 41 8.68 -10.42 32.38
N SER A 42 7.48 -10.92 32.09
CA SER A 42 6.89 -10.86 30.76
C SER A 42 6.49 -9.41 30.50
N GLU A 43 7.38 -8.68 29.82
CA GLU A 43 7.00 -7.47 29.09
C GLU A 43 5.90 -7.88 28.11
N THR A 44 4.66 -7.64 28.50
CA THR A 44 3.50 -7.76 27.63
C THR A 44 3.68 -6.67 26.59
N LYS A 45 4.20 -7.06 25.42
CA LYS A 45 4.25 -6.22 24.23
C LYS A 45 2.81 -5.80 23.95
N LEU A 46 2.42 -4.61 24.41
CA LEU A 46 1.11 -4.02 24.14
C LEU A 46 0.90 -4.09 22.63
N VAL A 47 0.00 -4.96 22.19
CA VAL A 47 -0.44 -4.98 20.80
C VAL A 47 -1.16 -3.65 20.62
N SER A 48 -0.48 -2.69 20.00
CA SER A 48 -1.06 -1.38 19.80
C SER A 48 -2.30 -1.53 18.92
N SER A 49 -3.42 -0.96 19.39
CA SER A 49 -4.64 -0.95 18.61
C SER A 49 -4.46 0.01 17.43
N PRO A 50 -4.88 -0.37 16.22
CA PRO A 50 -4.70 0.47 15.05
C PRO A 50 -5.50 1.77 15.19
N LEU A 51 -4.89 2.87 14.78
CA LEU A 51 -5.51 4.19 14.76
C LEU A 51 -5.92 4.60 13.35
N PHE A 52 -7.07 5.26 13.25
CA PHE A 52 -7.68 5.68 12.00
C PHE A 52 -7.74 7.20 11.94
N ARG A 53 -7.32 7.74 10.80
CA ARG A 53 -7.21 9.18 10.60
C ARG A 53 -8.57 9.82 10.37
N ILE A 54 -8.91 10.84 11.15
CA ILE A 54 -10.12 11.66 10.96
C ILE A 54 -9.76 13.10 10.62
N ILE A 55 -10.71 13.84 10.04
CA ILE A 55 -10.61 15.27 9.80
C ILE A 55 -11.75 15.96 10.54
N LYS A 56 -11.43 17.03 11.28
CA LYS A 56 -12.40 17.91 11.92
C LYS A 56 -11.88 19.34 11.82
N ASN A 57 -12.72 20.27 11.37
CA ASN A 57 -12.36 21.68 11.22
C ASN A 57 -11.08 21.90 10.38
N GLY A 58 -10.90 21.11 9.31
CA GLY A 58 -9.73 21.18 8.42
C GLY A 58 -8.41 20.67 9.02
N LYS A 59 -8.43 20.09 10.23
CA LYS A 59 -7.25 19.49 10.87
C LYS A 59 -7.41 17.98 11.00
N TYR A 60 -6.28 17.28 10.96
CA TYR A 60 -6.20 15.83 11.07
C TYR A 60 -5.95 15.40 12.51
N GLY A 61 -6.67 14.37 12.94
CA GLY A 61 -6.53 13.66 14.21
C GLY A 61 -6.72 12.16 14.02
N PHE A 62 -6.85 11.42 15.12
CA PHE A 62 -6.95 9.96 15.08
C PHE A 62 -7.97 9.42 16.07
N ILE A 63 -8.72 8.41 15.62
CA ILE A 63 -9.62 7.59 16.44
C ILE A 63 -9.09 6.17 16.57
N ASP A 64 -9.50 5.44 17.60
CA ASP A 64 -9.32 3.99 17.68
C ASP A 64 -10.42 3.23 16.91
N GLN A 65 -10.37 1.89 16.95
CA GLN A 65 -11.37 1.00 16.33
C GLN A 65 -12.80 1.16 16.86
N THR A 66 -12.98 1.81 18.03
CA THR A 66 -14.29 2.06 18.65
C THR A 66 -14.86 3.42 18.27
N GLY A 67 -14.09 4.26 17.57
CA GLY A 67 -14.48 5.61 17.21
C GLY A 67 -14.11 6.67 18.25
N LYS A 68 -13.42 6.28 19.34
CA LYS A 68 -12.95 7.23 20.34
C LYS A 68 -11.75 8.00 19.81
N ILE A 69 -11.77 9.32 19.93
CA ILE A 69 -10.61 10.17 19.61
C ILE A 69 -9.46 9.82 20.56
N VAL A 70 -8.32 9.42 19.98
CA VAL A 70 -7.06 9.16 20.69
C VAL A 70 -6.11 10.35 20.55
N ILE A 71 -6.11 10.99 19.38
CA ILE A 71 -5.30 12.18 19.10
C ILE A 71 -6.21 13.24 18.52
N GLU A 72 -6.36 14.35 19.25
CA GLU A 72 -7.22 15.45 18.84
C GLU A 72 -6.79 16.04 17.48
N PRO A 73 -7.73 16.39 16.59
CA PRO A 73 -7.46 17.04 15.32
C PRO A 73 -6.64 18.32 15.47
N GLN A 74 -5.38 18.27 15.02
CA GLN A 74 -4.43 19.39 15.19
C GLN A 74 -3.39 19.51 14.07
N PHE A 75 -3.27 18.50 13.18
CA PHE A 75 -2.25 18.49 12.12
C PHE A 75 -2.82 19.02 10.79
N ASP A 76 -1.99 19.64 9.96
CA ASP A 76 -2.40 20.09 8.62
C ASP A 76 -2.61 18.91 7.68
N LEU A 77 -1.75 17.90 7.79
CA LEU A 77 -1.89 16.59 7.15
C LEU A 77 -1.40 15.52 8.13
N ALA A 78 -1.94 14.32 8.00
CA ALA A 78 -1.42 13.15 8.69
C ALA A 78 -1.56 11.91 7.79
N TRP A 79 -0.73 10.90 7.96
CA TRP A 79 -0.84 9.61 7.26
C TRP A 79 -1.23 8.50 8.25
N ASN A 80 -1.46 7.29 7.75
CA ASN A 80 -1.75 6.16 8.63
C ASN A 80 -0.52 5.80 9.47
N PHE A 81 -0.76 5.16 10.61
CA PHE A 81 0.30 4.59 11.42
C PHE A 81 0.93 3.39 10.71
N ILE A 82 2.25 3.41 10.55
CA ILE A 82 3.09 2.33 10.05
C ILE A 82 4.21 2.14 11.07
N ASP A 83 4.40 0.91 11.55
CA ASP A 83 5.38 0.57 12.59
C ASP A 83 5.34 1.51 13.82
N GLY A 84 4.12 1.81 14.31
CA GLY A 84 3.89 2.64 15.49
C GLY A 84 4.16 4.14 15.29
N ARG A 85 4.35 4.60 14.05
CA ARG A 85 4.55 6.02 13.73
C ARG A 85 3.60 6.51 12.65
N SER A 86 3.13 7.74 12.79
CA SER A 86 2.42 8.46 11.73
C SER A 86 3.26 9.64 11.28
N GLN A 87 3.39 9.79 9.96
CA GLN A 87 3.87 11.03 9.35
C GLN A 87 2.81 12.12 9.53
N ILE A 88 3.26 13.33 9.86
CA ILE A 88 2.40 14.51 10.03
C ILE A 88 3.00 15.73 9.34
N LYS A 89 2.15 16.69 8.99
CA LYS A 89 2.53 18.01 8.50
C LYS A 89 2.00 19.07 9.47
N VAL A 90 2.87 20.00 9.86
CA VAL A 90 2.55 21.20 10.66
C VAL A 90 3.36 22.37 10.12
N ASP A 91 2.70 23.48 9.79
CA ASP A 91 3.32 24.72 9.31
C ASP A 91 4.30 24.48 8.14
N ASP A 92 3.82 23.76 7.13
CA ASP A 92 4.56 23.37 5.93
C ASP A 92 5.74 22.41 6.09
N LYS A 93 5.98 21.90 7.30
CA LYS A 93 7.05 20.94 7.56
C LYS A 93 6.53 19.58 8.00
N TYR A 94 7.27 18.54 7.64
CA TYR A 94 6.98 17.16 7.96
C TYR A 94 7.75 16.67 9.17
N GLY A 95 7.07 15.90 10.01
CA GLY A 95 7.61 15.22 11.18
C GLY A 95 6.86 13.92 11.45
N TYR A 96 7.08 13.32 12.62
CA TYR A 96 6.50 12.03 12.99
C TYR A 96 6.02 12.03 14.43
N ILE A 97 4.87 11.40 14.65
CA ILE A 97 4.29 11.16 15.97
C ILE A 97 4.23 9.66 16.26
N ASN A 98 4.23 9.29 17.53
CA ASN A 98 3.83 7.95 17.97
C ASN A 98 2.31 7.87 18.21
N GLU A 99 1.82 6.69 18.60
CA GLU A 99 0.39 6.40 18.79
C GLU A 99 -0.24 7.19 19.96
N MET A 100 0.57 7.78 20.83
CA MET A 100 0.11 8.72 21.87
C MET A 100 0.04 10.17 21.37
N GLY A 101 0.33 10.42 20.09
CA GLY A 101 0.40 11.76 19.50
C GLY A 101 1.67 12.54 19.83
N LYS A 102 2.63 11.93 20.55
CA LYS A 102 3.90 12.59 20.88
C LYS A 102 4.78 12.69 19.64
N LYS A 103 5.25 13.89 19.33
CA LYS A 103 6.23 14.16 18.26
C LYS A 103 7.55 13.45 18.60
N VAL A 104 7.81 12.32 17.95
CA VAL A 104 9.08 11.58 18.08
C VAL A 104 10.17 12.18 17.19
N ILE A 105 9.75 12.82 16.09
CA ILE A 105 10.61 13.63 15.23
C ILE A 105 9.85 14.93 14.96
N PRO A 106 10.31 16.08 15.47
CA PRO A 106 9.65 17.36 15.25
C PRO A 106 9.53 17.70 13.75
N PRO A 107 8.45 18.39 13.33
CA PRO A 107 8.31 18.90 11.97
C PRO A 107 9.50 19.76 11.55
N GLN A 108 10.30 19.24 10.62
CA GLN A 108 11.54 19.91 10.17
C GLN A 108 11.87 19.67 8.69
N PHE A 109 11.28 18.64 8.05
CA PHE A 109 11.61 18.27 6.67
C PHE A 109 10.64 18.91 5.67
N ARG A 110 11.15 19.24 4.48
CA ARG A 110 10.32 19.73 3.36
C ARG A 110 9.39 18.64 2.83
N LEU A 111 9.91 17.42 2.71
CA LEU A 111 9.17 16.20 2.41
C LEU A 111 9.77 15.05 3.21
N ALA A 112 8.91 14.18 3.69
CA ALA A 112 9.27 12.94 4.36
C ALA A 112 8.33 11.84 3.87
N TYR A 113 8.72 10.58 4.03
CA TYR A 113 7.90 9.43 3.64
C TYR A 113 7.83 8.42 4.79
N ALA A 114 6.92 7.46 4.73
CA ALA A 114 6.80 6.43 5.76
C ALA A 114 8.14 5.70 6.01
N PHE A 115 8.35 5.30 7.26
CA PHE A 115 9.47 4.43 7.61
C PHE A 115 9.27 3.05 6.97
N SER A 116 10.35 2.49 6.46
CA SER A 116 10.42 1.09 6.04
C SER A 116 11.83 0.57 6.29
N ASN A 117 11.95 -0.61 6.88
CA ASN A 117 13.24 -1.18 7.31
C ASN A 117 14.07 -0.22 8.20
N GLY A 118 13.41 0.55 9.07
CA GLY A 118 14.05 1.47 10.02
C GLY A 118 14.56 2.79 9.44
N LEU A 119 14.35 3.03 8.14
CA LEU A 119 14.74 4.27 7.46
C LEU A 119 13.52 4.95 6.83
N ALA A 120 13.54 6.27 6.79
CA ALA A 120 12.56 7.06 6.06
C ALA A 120 13.26 7.89 4.99
N LEU A 121 12.67 7.92 3.79
CA LEU A 121 13.10 8.80 2.71
C LEU A 121 12.73 10.25 3.07
N VAL A 122 13.65 11.18 2.83
CA VAL A 122 13.44 12.62 3.04
C VAL A 122 14.01 13.42 1.88
N VAL A 123 13.51 14.63 1.68
CA VAL A 123 14.08 15.59 0.73
C VAL A 123 14.62 16.80 1.47
N ILE A 124 15.91 17.07 1.27
CA ILE A 124 16.65 18.20 1.84
C ILE A 124 17.37 18.88 0.67
N ASP A 125 17.19 20.19 0.52
CA ASP A 125 17.79 20.98 -0.57
C ASP A 125 17.57 20.40 -1.98
N TYR A 126 16.37 19.87 -2.22
CA TYR A 126 15.93 19.22 -3.47
C TYR A 126 16.54 17.86 -3.78
N GLU A 127 17.41 17.34 -2.92
CA GLU A 127 18.01 16.00 -3.06
C GLU A 127 17.38 15.00 -2.08
N TYR A 128 17.30 13.75 -2.51
CA TYR A 128 16.79 12.66 -1.69
C TYR A 128 17.91 12.07 -0.82
N GLY A 129 17.59 11.88 0.46
CA GLY A 129 18.41 11.20 1.46
C GLY A 129 17.54 10.38 2.41
N TYR A 130 18.14 9.79 3.44
CA TYR A 130 17.42 8.93 4.38
C TYR A 130 17.74 9.27 5.82
N ILE A 131 16.72 9.23 6.68
CA ILE A 131 16.84 9.41 8.12
C ILE A 131 16.58 8.11 8.87
N ASP A 132 17.24 7.95 10.01
CA ASP A 132 16.95 6.90 10.98
C ASP A 132 15.65 7.18 11.75
N THR A 133 15.28 6.23 12.61
CA THR A 133 14.08 6.33 13.46
C THR A 133 14.10 7.46 14.49
N ASN A 134 15.26 8.10 14.71
CA ASN A 134 15.44 9.25 15.58
C ASN A 134 15.46 10.58 14.79
N GLY A 135 15.28 10.52 13.46
CA GLY A 135 15.33 11.68 12.58
C GLY A 135 16.74 12.14 12.22
N LYS A 136 17.78 11.37 12.55
CA LYS A 136 19.17 11.67 12.16
C LYS A 136 19.42 11.21 10.74
N ILE A 137 20.17 11.99 9.97
CA ILE A 137 20.58 11.62 8.61
C ILE A 137 21.43 10.33 8.66
N ALA A 138 20.90 9.25 8.10
CA ALA A 138 21.57 7.96 7.96
C ALA A 138 22.31 7.85 6.62
N ILE A 139 21.69 8.36 5.55
CA ILE A 139 22.29 8.45 4.21
C ILE A 139 22.10 9.89 3.76
N LYS A 140 23.22 10.58 3.47
CA LYS A 140 23.19 11.98 3.08
C LYS A 140 22.34 12.18 1.82
N PRO A 141 21.58 13.28 1.73
CA PRO A 141 20.96 13.72 0.50
C PRO A 141 22.02 13.80 -0.60
N GLN A 142 21.78 13.09 -1.70
CA GLN A 142 22.70 13.03 -2.85
C GLN A 142 22.05 12.46 -4.13
N PHE A 143 20.79 12.02 -4.06
CA PHE A 143 20.11 11.37 -5.19
C PHE A 143 19.08 12.31 -5.80
N SER A 144 19.01 12.36 -7.13
CA SER A 144 17.99 13.12 -7.87
C SER A 144 16.59 12.50 -7.71
N GLN A 145 16.53 11.17 -7.59
CA GLN A 145 15.32 10.38 -7.32
C GLN A 145 15.67 9.19 -6.44
N ALA A 146 14.75 8.78 -5.58
CA ALA A 146 14.91 7.61 -4.74
C ALA A 146 13.55 7.05 -4.31
N LEU A 147 13.53 5.75 -4.02
CA LEU A 147 12.39 5.06 -3.44
C LEU A 147 12.65 4.72 -1.97
N ALA A 148 11.59 4.50 -1.18
CA ALA A 148 11.74 3.94 0.16
C ALA A 148 12.36 2.53 0.12
N PHE A 149 12.99 2.12 1.22
CA PHE A 149 13.50 0.76 1.35
C PHE A 149 12.36 -0.27 1.31
N ASN A 150 12.55 -1.36 0.59
CA ASN A 150 11.66 -2.51 0.59
C ASN A 150 12.51 -3.78 0.39
N GLN A 151 12.24 -4.83 1.18
CA GLN A 151 13.04 -6.06 1.21
C GLN A 151 14.57 -5.80 1.28
N GLY A 152 14.96 -4.79 2.07
CA GLY A 152 16.37 -4.44 2.32
C GLY A 152 17.06 -3.59 1.24
N LEU A 153 16.40 -3.25 0.13
CA LEU A 153 16.96 -2.45 -0.95
C LEU A 153 16.09 -1.23 -1.26
N ALA A 154 16.71 -0.16 -1.76
CA ALA A 154 16.03 1.02 -2.27
C ALA A 154 16.57 1.36 -3.66
N ALA A 155 15.68 1.65 -4.60
CA ALA A 155 16.08 2.16 -5.91
C ALA A 155 16.51 3.63 -5.77
N VAL A 156 17.62 3.99 -6.39
CA VAL A 156 18.13 5.37 -6.44
C VAL A 156 18.59 5.70 -7.84
N GLN A 157 18.41 6.96 -8.25
CA GLN A 157 18.89 7.45 -9.53
C GLN A 157 20.22 8.18 -9.35
N ILE A 158 21.20 7.78 -10.16
CA ILE A 158 22.54 8.37 -10.23
C ILE A 158 22.88 8.48 -11.72
N ASP A 159 23.28 9.67 -12.18
CA ASP A 159 23.58 9.95 -13.59
C ASP A 159 22.46 9.46 -14.53
N GLU A 160 21.22 9.84 -14.20
CA GLU A 160 19.98 9.51 -14.93
C GLU A 160 19.59 8.02 -14.97
N LYS A 161 20.43 7.11 -14.47
CA LYS A 161 20.13 5.68 -14.40
C LYS A 161 19.77 5.23 -12.99
N TYR A 162 18.89 4.25 -12.89
CA TYR A 162 18.53 3.61 -11.65
C TYR A 162 19.45 2.45 -11.30
N GLY A 163 19.87 2.41 -10.04
CA GLY A 163 20.51 1.28 -9.36
C GLY A 163 19.84 1.04 -8.02
N TYR A 164 20.43 0.17 -7.19
CA TYR A 164 19.90 -0.14 -5.86
C TYR A 164 20.97 -0.05 -4.79
N ILE A 165 20.60 0.53 -3.66
CA ILE A 165 21.43 0.63 -2.45
C ILE A 165 20.85 -0.22 -1.31
N ASN A 166 21.71 -0.62 -0.38
CA ASN A 166 21.29 -1.19 0.91
C ASN A 166 21.08 -0.09 1.97
N SER A 167 20.66 -0.48 3.18
CA SER A 167 20.40 0.44 4.30
C SER A 167 21.63 1.20 4.82
N SER A 168 22.85 0.78 4.46
CA SER A 168 24.07 1.55 4.76
C SER A 168 24.42 2.57 3.66
N GLY A 169 23.58 2.70 2.62
CA GLY A 169 23.82 3.56 1.46
C GLY A 169 24.82 3.00 0.44
N LYS A 170 25.24 1.73 0.58
CA LYS A 170 26.17 1.11 -0.37
C LYS A 170 25.41 0.64 -1.60
N ILE A 171 25.92 0.96 -2.79
CA ILE A 171 25.44 0.43 -4.06
C ILE A 171 25.59 -1.09 -4.08
N VAL A 172 24.47 -1.80 -4.18
CA VAL A 172 24.39 -3.26 -4.35
C VAL A 172 24.24 -3.61 -5.82
N ILE A 173 23.41 -2.85 -6.55
CA ILE A 173 23.20 -3.00 -7.99
C ILE A 173 23.57 -1.66 -8.62
N LYS A 174 24.55 -1.68 -9.51
CA LYS A 174 25.05 -0.46 -10.15
C LYS A 174 23.94 0.21 -10.98
N PRO A 175 23.90 1.56 -11.04
CA PRO A 175 23.03 2.29 -11.94
C PRO A 175 23.20 1.82 -13.38
N GLN A 176 22.11 1.31 -13.98
CA GLN A 176 22.12 0.83 -15.37
C GLN A 176 20.71 0.77 -16.01
N PHE A 177 19.64 0.99 -15.24
CA PHE A 177 18.26 0.89 -15.71
C PHE A 177 17.65 2.26 -15.98
N ASP A 178 16.74 2.35 -16.96
CA ASP A 178 16.01 3.58 -17.27
C ASP A 178 14.90 3.88 -16.24
N GLY A 179 14.40 2.83 -15.60
CA GLY A 179 13.36 2.88 -14.58
C GLY A 179 13.49 1.71 -13.61
N ALA A 180 12.98 1.89 -12.40
CA ALA A 180 13.08 0.89 -11.34
C ALA A 180 11.88 1.00 -10.38
N LYS A 181 11.36 -0.16 -9.95
CA LYS A 181 10.33 -0.26 -8.90
C LYS A 181 10.93 -0.87 -7.62
N HIS A 182 10.09 -1.03 -6.60
CA HIS A 182 10.45 -1.73 -5.37
C HIS A 182 10.56 -3.24 -5.59
N PHE A 183 11.33 -3.91 -4.72
CA PHE A 183 11.32 -5.36 -4.61
C PHE A 183 10.04 -5.86 -3.95
N TYR A 184 9.44 -6.89 -4.55
CA TYR A 184 8.35 -7.68 -3.98
C TYR A 184 8.59 -9.14 -4.32
N GLU A 185 8.39 -10.01 -3.32
CA GLU A 185 8.63 -11.45 -3.45
C GLU A 185 10.00 -11.82 -4.06
N GLY A 186 11.04 -11.03 -3.77
CA GLY A 186 12.41 -11.27 -4.24
C GLY A 186 12.74 -10.75 -5.64
N LEU A 187 11.76 -10.17 -6.36
CA LEU A 187 11.95 -9.62 -7.69
C LEU A 187 11.62 -8.12 -7.72
N SER A 188 12.28 -7.39 -8.61
CA SER A 188 11.97 -5.98 -8.88
C SER A 188 11.81 -5.76 -10.38
N ALA A 189 10.77 -5.01 -10.74
CA ALA A 189 10.58 -4.54 -12.10
C ALA A 189 11.60 -3.44 -12.43
N VAL A 190 12.27 -3.58 -13.57
CA VAL A 190 13.21 -2.59 -14.10
C VAL A 190 12.96 -2.36 -15.59
N GLN A 191 13.20 -1.14 -16.03
CA GLN A 191 13.02 -0.72 -17.41
C GLN A 191 14.38 -0.61 -18.11
N ILE A 192 14.46 -1.12 -19.34
CA ILE A 192 15.61 -0.97 -20.23
C ILE A 192 15.07 -0.58 -21.60
N GLY A 193 15.41 0.62 -22.07
CA GLY A 193 14.74 1.25 -23.19
C GLY A 193 13.24 1.43 -22.88
N ASP A 194 12.37 1.02 -23.79
CA ASP A 194 10.92 1.17 -23.64
C ASP A 194 10.23 -0.05 -23.02
N LYS A 195 10.99 -1.07 -22.60
CA LYS A 195 10.42 -2.33 -22.11
C LYS A 195 10.80 -2.61 -20.66
N TRP A 196 9.87 -3.26 -19.97
CA TRP A 196 10.04 -3.72 -18.60
C TRP A 196 10.36 -5.22 -18.54
N GLY A 197 11.24 -5.56 -17.60
CA GLY A 197 11.56 -6.92 -17.18
C GLY A 197 11.76 -6.98 -15.66
N TYR A 198 12.31 -8.08 -15.15
CA TYR A 198 12.49 -8.27 -13.71
C TYR A 198 13.89 -8.76 -13.37
N ILE A 199 14.43 -8.22 -12.28
CA ILE A 199 15.72 -8.62 -11.70
C ILE A 199 15.56 -9.23 -10.31
N SER A 200 16.52 -10.08 -9.93
CA SER A 200 16.69 -10.51 -8.55
C SER A 200 17.35 -9.43 -7.69
N SER A 201 17.39 -9.64 -6.37
CA SER A 201 18.10 -8.77 -5.41
C SER A 201 19.62 -8.69 -5.63
N THR A 202 20.19 -9.60 -6.42
CA THR A 202 21.60 -9.55 -6.85
C THR A 202 21.81 -8.73 -8.13
N GLY A 203 20.74 -8.23 -8.75
CA GLY A 203 20.77 -7.48 -10.01
C GLY A 203 20.79 -8.36 -11.26
N LYS A 204 20.64 -9.69 -11.13
CA LYS A 204 20.56 -10.60 -12.28
C LYS A 204 19.18 -10.46 -12.94
N LEU A 205 19.16 -10.29 -14.26
CA LEU A 205 17.92 -10.40 -15.04
C LEU A 205 17.34 -11.82 -14.91
N VAL A 206 16.15 -11.90 -14.33
CA VAL A 206 15.37 -13.15 -14.21
C VAL A 206 14.40 -13.22 -15.39
N ILE A 207 13.73 -12.11 -15.69
CA ILE A 207 12.82 -11.99 -16.82
C ILE A 207 13.34 -10.83 -17.68
N LYS A 208 13.64 -11.13 -18.95
CA LYS A 208 14.19 -10.13 -19.87
C LYS A 208 13.16 -9.03 -20.14
N PRO A 209 13.59 -7.78 -20.39
CA PRO A 209 12.69 -6.72 -20.79
C PRO A 209 11.93 -7.08 -22.07
N GLN A 210 10.60 -7.15 -21.97
CA GLN A 210 9.73 -7.48 -23.10
C GLN A 210 8.30 -6.92 -22.96
N PHE A 211 7.91 -6.46 -21.77
CA PHE A 211 6.56 -5.96 -21.50
C PHE A 211 6.48 -4.44 -21.66
N ASP A 212 5.34 -3.94 -22.11
CA ASP A 212 5.07 -2.50 -22.22
C ASP A 212 4.93 -1.85 -20.84
N GLU A 213 4.31 -2.57 -19.90
CA GLU A 213 4.16 -2.15 -18.50
C GLU A 213 4.04 -3.39 -17.59
N THR A 214 4.21 -3.19 -16.29
CA THR A 214 4.31 -4.25 -15.29
C THR A 214 3.82 -3.79 -13.92
N LEU A 215 3.17 -4.67 -13.17
CA LEU A 215 2.94 -4.51 -11.74
C LEU A 215 3.93 -5.36 -10.94
N ARG A 216 3.96 -5.13 -9.62
CA ARG A 216 4.75 -5.95 -8.69
C ARG A 216 4.25 -7.39 -8.66
N PHE A 217 5.12 -8.32 -8.29
CA PHE A 217 4.69 -9.66 -7.90
C PHE A 217 3.86 -9.62 -6.62
N SER A 218 2.76 -10.36 -6.61
CA SER A 218 1.86 -10.56 -5.48
C SER A 218 1.18 -11.89 -5.64
N GLU A 219 1.27 -12.77 -4.64
CA GLU A 219 0.75 -14.13 -4.68
C GLU A 219 1.32 -14.93 -5.86
N GLU A 220 2.65 -14.84 -6.05
CA GLU A 220 3.43 -15.55 -7.08
C GLU A 220 3.20 -15.11 -8.53
N LEU A 221 2.28 -14.17 -8.78
CA LEU A 221 1.97 -13.65 -10.10
C LEU A 221 2.21 -12.14 -10.21
N ALA A 222 2.50 -11.66 -11.40
CA ALA A 222 2.55 -10.23 -11.70
C ALA A 222 1.74 -9.91 -12.95
N ALA A 223 0.95 -8.83 -12.89
CA ALA A 223 0.25 -8.33 -14.07
C ALA A 223 1.27 -7.68 -15.02
N VAL A 224 1.17 -7.99 -16.30
CA VAL A 224 2.01 -7.40 -17.35
C VAL A 224 1.18 -6.99 -18.55
N GLN A 225 1.60 -5.90 -19.19
CA GLN A 225 0.97 -5.39 -20.39
C GLN A 225 1.77 -5.79 -21.63
N VAL A 226 1.06 -6.29 -22.63
CA VAL A 226 1.57 -6.57 -23.98
C VAL A 226 0.63 -5.93 -24.99
N GLY A 227 1.12 -4.92 -25.71
CA GLY A 227 0.26 -4.04 -26.51
C GLY A 227 -0.78 -3.35 -25.62
N ASP A 228 -2.05 -3.43 -25.98
CA ASP A 228 -3.13 -2.75 -25.25
C ASP A 228 -3.82 -3.64 -24.20
N LYS A 229 -3.30 -4.85 -23.96
CA LYS A 229 -3.93 -5.84 -23.08
C LYS A 229 -3.03 -6.27 -21.94
N TRP A 230 -3.67 -6.54 -20.81
CA TRP A 230 -3.06 -7.06 -19.61
C TRP A 230 -3.27 -8.57 -19.49
N GLY A 231 -2.21 -9.26 -19.08
CA GLY A 231 -2.19 -10.67 -18.66
C GLY A 231 -1.39 -10.82 -17.38
N TYR A 232 -1.05 -12.06 -17.02
CA TYR A 232 -0.28 -12.36 -15.81
C TYR A 232 0.81 -13.37 -16.09
N ILE A 233 1.98 -13.13 -15.50
CA ILE A 233 3.13 -14.03 -15.57
C ILE A 233 3.49 -14.59 -14.20
N ASP A 234 4.13 -15.75 -14.21
CA ASP A 234 4.80 -16.32 -13.03
C ASP A 234 6.23 -15.75 -12.86
N LYS A 235 6.92 -16.17 -11.80
CA LYS A 235 8.30 -15.76 -11.49
C LYS A 235 9.36 -16.22 -12.49
N THR A 236 9.03 -17.15 -13.39
CA THR A 236 9.90 -17.55 -14.51
C THR A 236 9.70 -16.64 -15.74
N GLY A 237 8.61 -15.87 -15.77
CA GLY A 237 8.20 -15.04 -16.89
C GLY A 237 7.28 -15.75 -17.87
N ALA A 238 6.82 -16.96 -17.56
CA ALA A 238 5.83 -17.68 -18.36
C ALA A 238 4.44 -17.08 -18.12
N MET A 239 3.63 -16.99 -19.18
CA MET A 239 2.24 -16.53 -19.06
C MET A 239 1.42 -17.54 -18.26
N ALA A 240 0.92 -17.11 -17.11
CA ALA A 240 -0.09 -17.84 -16.34
C ALA A 240 -1.50 -17.53 -16.87
N ILE A 241 -1.71 -16.29 -17.32
CA ILE A 241 -2.95 -15.84 -17.95
C ILE A 241 -2.56 -14.96 -19.15
N GLU A 242 -2.96 -15.38 -20.35
CA GLU A 242 -2.65 -14.65 -21.57
C GLU A 242 -3.26 -13.22 -21.57
N PRO A 243 -2.58 -12.23 -22.19
CA PRO A 243 -3.09 -10.87 -22.28
C PRO A 243 -4.47 -10.79 -22.94
N GLN A 244 -5.47 -10.37 -22.16
CA GLN A 244 -6.86 -10.29 -22.62
C GLN A 244 -7.69 -9.19 -21.95
N PHE A 245 -7.22 -8.63 -20.84
CA PHE A 245 -7.95 -7.61 -20.06
C PHE A 245 -7.58 -6.20 -20.49
N GLU A 246 -8.54 -5.27 -20.48
CA GLU A 246 -8.26 -3.84 -20.71
C GLU A 246 -7.41 -3.25 -19.56
N GLN A 247 -7.64 -3.71 -18.33
CA GLN A 247 -6.89 -3.34 -17.12
C GLN A 247 -6.82 -4.54 -16.19
N ALA A 248 -5.74 -4.64 -15.41
CA ALA A 248 -5.50 -5.70 -14.44
C ALA A 248 -4.76 -5.14 -13.23
N TRP A 249 -5.12 -5.57 -12.02
CA TRP A 249 -4.44 -5.22 -10.78
C TRP A 249 -3.74 -6.45 -10.18
N GLU A 250 -2.96 -6.25 -9.12
CA GLU A 250 -2.29 -7.33 -8.41
C GLU A 250 -3.28 -8.30 -7.74
N PHE A 251 -2.85 -9.56 -7.57
CA PHE A 251 -3.59 -10.55 -6.79
C PHE A 251 -3.54 -10.22 -5.29
N THR A 252 -4.70 -10.33 -4.65
CA THR A 252 -4.89 -10.22 -3.20
C THR A 252 -6.00 -11.18 -2.78
N GLU A 253 -5.75 -11.99 -1.75
CA GLU A 253 -6.71 -12.97 -1.24
C GLU A 253 -7.19 -13.95 -2.34
N GLY A 254 -6.29 -14.33 -3.25
CA GLY A 254 -6.54 -15.29 -4.33
C GLY A 254 -7.28 -14.72 -5.55
N LEU A 255 -7.62 -13.43 -5.56
CA LEU A 255 -8.34 -12.77 -6.64
C LEU A 255 -7.64 -11.49 -7.08
N ALA A 256 -7.71 -11.18 -8.37
CA ALA A 256 -7.27 -9.91 -8.93
C ALA A 256 -8.43 -9.18 -9.61
N VAL A 257 -8.41 -7.85 -9.51
CA VAL A 257 -9.37 -6.99 -10.20
C VAL A 257 -8.98 -6.92 -11.68
N VAL A 258 -9.95 -7.14 -12.56
CA VAL A 258 -9.78 -7.03 -14.02
C VAL A 258 -10.91 -6.23 -14.64
N GLN A 259 -10.61 -5.54 -15.72
CA GLN A 259 -11.59 -4.88 -16.57
C GLN A 259 -11.79 -5.69 -17.85
N ILE A 260 -13.06 -5.92 -18.20
CA ILE A 260 -13.49 -6.52 -19.46
C ILE A 260 -14.55 -5.60 -20.06
N GLY A 261 -14.26 -5.00 -21.21
CA GLY A 261 -15.08 -3.93 -21.75
C GLY A 261 -15.08 -2.70 -20.83
N ASP A 262 -16.25 -2.21 -20.45
CA ASP A 262 -16.41 -1.04 -19.57
C ASP A 262 -16.61 -1.39 -18.08
N LYS A 263 -16.73 -2.68 -17.75
CA LYS A 263 -17.04 -3.15 -16.39
C LYS A 263 -15.88 -3.85 -15.71
N TRP A 264 -15.88 -3.76 -14.39
CA TRP A 264 -14.91 -4.40 -13.50
C TRP A 264 -15.47 -5.69 -12.91
N GLY A 265 -14.60 -6.69 -12.81
CA GLY A 265 -14.84 -7.99 -12.20
C GLY A 265 -13.57 -8.53 -11.55
N TYR A 266 -13.56 -9.84 -11.28
CA TYR A 266 -12.44 -10.50 -10.61
C TYR A 266 -12.07 -11.81 -11.28
N VAL A 267 -10.76 -12.03 -11.41
CA VAL A 267 -10.16 -13.25 -11.96
C VAL A 267 -9.42 -14.00 -10.86
N ALA A 268 -9.48 -15.32 -10.90
CA ALA A 268 -8.67 -16.20 -10.06
C ALA A 268 -7.30 -16.45 -10.72
N SER A 269 -6.32 -16.92 -9.94
CA SER A 269 -4.95 -17.16 -10.41
C SER A 269 -4.83 -18.19 -11.54
N ASN A 270 -5.84 -19.05 -11.72
CA ASN A 270 -5.95 -19.99 -12.84
C ASN A 270 -6.58 -19.38 -14.11
N GLY A 271 -6.84 -18.07 -14.14
CA GLY A 271 -7.45 -17.36 -15.27
C GLY A 271 -8.98 -17.43 -15.34
N GLN A 272 -9.65 -18.16 -14.45
CA GLN A 272 -11.11 -18.21 -14.45
C GLN A 272 -11.70 -16.93 -13.86
N ILE A 273 -12.73 -16.39 -14.52
CA ILE A 273 -13.49 -15.24 -14.02
C ILE A 273 -14.33 -15.70 -12.81
N ALA A 274 -13.85 -15.38 -11.60
CA ALA A 274 -14.50 -15.74 -10.35
C ALA A 274 -15.77 -14.88 -10.10
N ILE A 275 -15.71 -13.59 -10.42
CA ILE A 275 -16.85 -12.67 -10.33
C ILE A 275 -16.95 -11.94 -11.66
N LYS A 276 -18.06 -12.17 -12.37
CA LYS A 276 -18.29 -11.61 -13.69
C LYS A 276 -18.21 -10.07 -13.67
N PRO A 277 -17.56 -9.45 -14.67
CA PRO A 277 -17.54 -8.01 -14.84
C PRO A 277 -18.95 -7.44 -14.88
N ARG A 278 -19.28 -6.58 -13.91
CA ARG A 278 -20.59 -5.91 -13.82
C ARG A 278 -20.56 -4.60 -13.02
N PHE A 279 -19.44 -4.26 -12.40
CA PHE A 279 -19.32 -3.09 -11.53
C PHE A 279 -18.71 -1.92 -12.29
N ASP A 280 -19.14 -0.70 -11.95
CA ASP A 280 -18.59 0.51 -12.57
C ASP A 280 -17.20 0.84 -12.03
N ARG A 281 -16.98 0.51 -10.76
CA ARG A 281 -15.72 0.63 -10.02
C ARG A 281 -15.65 -0.45 -8.96
N THR A 282 -14.43 -0.80 -8.57
CA THR A 282 -14.21 -1.74 -7.49
C THR A 282 -12.86 -1.54 -6.81
N THR A 283 -12.67 -2.16 -5.65
CA THR A 283 -11.37 -2.28 -4.98
C THR A 283 -10.89 -3.72 -5.01
N SER A 284 -9.60 -3.94 -4.76
CA SER A 284 -9.09 -5.27 -4.40
C SER A 284 -9.77 -5.78 -3.12
N PHE A 285 -9.80 -7.11 -2.96
CA PHE A 285 -10.26 -7.73 -1.73
C PHE A 285 -9.32 -7.39 -0.57
N SER A 286 -9.90 -7.06 0.57
CA SER A 286 -9.16 -6.90 1.82
C SER A 286 -10.03 -7.33 2.98
N GLN A 287 -9.48 -8.27 3.76
CA GLN A 287 -10.11 -8.94 4.87
C GLN A 287 -11.47 -9.58 4.50
N GLY A 288 -11.52 -10.22 3.32
CA GLY A 288 -12.65 -11.00 2.80
C GLY A 288 -13.74 -10.20 2.10
N ILE A 289 -13.60 -8.88 1.97
CA ILE A 289 -14.60 -8.00 1.34
C ILE A 289 -13.95 -6.93 0.46
N ALA A 290 -14.70 -6.46 -0.53
CA ALA A 290 -14.27 -5.42 -1.45
C ALA A 290 -15.38 -4.41 -1.70
N ALA A 291 -15.02 -3.14 -1.88
CA ALA A 291 -15.97 -2.11 -2.26
C ALA A 291 -16.31 -2.25 -3.75
N VAL A 292 -17.58 -2.08 -4.10
CA VAL A 292 -18.06 -2.11 -5.48
C VAL A 292 -19.05 -0.97 -5.71
N LYS A 293 -18.98 -0.36 -6.88
CA LYS A 293 -19.93 0.65 -7.32
C LYS A 293 -20.99 0.03 -8.23
N VAL A 294 -22.26 0.20 -7.85
CA VAL A 294 -23.45 -0.22 -8.58
C VAL A 294 -24.44 0.95 -8.58
N ASP A 295 -24.93 1.34 -9.76
CA ASP A 295 -25.93 2.41 -9.93
C ASP A 295 -25.60 3.68 -9.12
N ASP A 296 -24.38 4.19 -9.35
CA ASP A 296 -23.84 5.39 -8.70
C ASP A 296 -23.49 5.34 -7.21
N LYS A 297 -23.79 4.24 -6.51
CA LYS A 297 -23.44 4.09 -5.09
C LYS A 297 -22.47 2.95 -4.85
N TYR A 298 -21.65 3.13 -3.82
CA TYR A 298 -20.75 2.11 -3.32
C TYR A 298 -21.43 1.26 -2.25
N GLY A 299 -21.25 -0.05 -2.37
CA GLY A 299 -21.52 -1.06 -1.34
C GLY A 299 -20.30 -1.99 -1.22
N TYR A 300 -20.48 -3.13 -0.57
CA TYR A 300 -19.41 -4.13 -0.42
C TYR A 300 -19.91 -5.52 -0.78
N ILE A 301 -19.02 -6.31 -1.39
CA ILE A 301 -19.21 -7.73 -1.69
C ILE A 301 -18.24 -8.59 -0.90
N ASN A 302 -18.60 -9.86 -0.70
CA ASN A 302 -17.65 -10.90 -0.30
C ASN A 302 -16.95 -11.53 -1.52
N THR A 303 -16.03 -12.45 -1.27
CA THR A 303 -15.24 -13.17 -2.29
C THR A 303 -16.06 -14.03 -3.25
N ASN A 304 -17.32 -14.35 -2.91
CA ASN A 304 -18.27 -15.02 -3.80
C ASN A 304 -19.08 -14.03 -4.67
N GLY A 305 -18.80 -12.73 -4.58
CA GLY A 305 -19.49 -11.69 -5.32
C GLY A 305 -20.88 -11.33 -4.76
N LYS A 306 -21.24 -11.83 -3.57
CA LYS A 306 -22.51 -11.49 -2.90
C LYS A 306 -22.38 -10.16 -2.18
N ILE A 307 -23.35 -9.27 -2.39
CA ILE A 307 -23.47 -8.00 -1.65
C ILE A 307 -23.66 -8.31 -0.16
N VAL A 308 -22.76 -7.80 0.68
CA VAL A 308 -22.79 -7.90 2.15
C VAL A 308 -23.12 -6.58 2.82
N ILE A 309 -22.82 -5.45 2.16
CA ILE A 309 -23.28 -4.12 2.55
C ILE A 309 -23.92 -3.50 1.31
N PRO A 310 -25.23 -3.21 1.32
CA PRO A 310 -25.92 -2.64 0.17
C PRO A 310 -25.29 -1.33 -0.32
N PRO A 311 -25.30 -1.06 -1.64
CA PRO A 311 -24.87 0.22 -2.18
C PRO A 311 -25.62 1.41 -1.56
N GLN A 312 -24.89 2.27 -0.87
CA GLN A 312 -25.46 3.44 -0.18
C GLN A 312 -24.46 4.59 0.00
N PHE A 313 -23.17 4.38 -0.21
CA PHE A 313 -22.12 5.37 -0.02
C PHE A 313 -21.78 6.09 -1.33
N ASP A 314 -21.37 7.35 -1.27
CA ASP A 314 -20.88 8.10 -2.44
C ASP A 314 -19.48 7.61 -2.86
N LEU A 315 -18.67 7.21 -1.87
CA LEU A 315 -17.35 6.61 -2.04
C LEU A 315 -17.12 5.62 -0.89
N ALA A 316 -16.43 4.53 -1.19
CA ALA A 316 -16.02 3.54 -0.21
C ALA A 316 -14.59 3.08 -0.51
N LEU A 317 -13.75 3.02 0.52
CA LEU A 317 -12.38 2.48 0.42
C LEU A 317 -12.32 1.05 0.97
N SER A 318 -11.23 0.34 0.68
CA SER A 318 -11.01 -1.00 1.23
C SER A 318 -11.00 -0.99 2.76
N PHE A 319 -11.45 -2.09 3.36
CA PHE A 319 -11.33 -2.30 4.79
C PHE A 319 -9.87 -2.45 5.21
N THR A 320 -9.47 -1.77 6.27
CA THR A 320 -8.17 -1.93 6.93
C THR A 320 -8.41 -2.08 8.42
N SER A 321 -7.86 -3.12 9.05
CA SER A 321 -8.02 -3.37 10.49
C SER A 321 -9.46 -3.26 11.01
N GLY A 322 -10.43 -3.86 10.29
CA GLY A 322 -11.84 -3.89 10.69
C GLY A 322 -12.70 -2.66 10.34
N LEU A 323 -12.12 -1.54 9.92
CA LEU A 323 -12.88 -0.34 9.50
C LEU A 323 -12.63 0.03 8.04
N ALA A 324 -13.61 0.71 7.43
CA ALA A 324 -13.47 1.33 6.12
C ALA A 324 -13.92 2.79 6.14
N LEU A 325 -13.16 3.64 5.45
CA LEU A 325 -13.53 5.04 5.21
C LEU A 325 -14.59 5.08 4.11
N VAL A 326 -15.70 5.75 4.38
CA VAL A 326 -16.81 5.95 3.45
C VAL A 326 -17.20 7.42 3.40
N TYR A 327 -17.79 7.84 2.28
CA TYR A 327 -18.37 9.17 2.14
C TYR A 327 -19.88 9.08 1.96
N VAL A 328 -20.61 9.96 2.67
CA VAL A 328 -22.06 10.15 2.53
C VAL A 328 -22.35 11.65 2.53
N GLY A 329 -23.00 12.12 1.46
CA GLY A 329 -23.24 13.55 1.25
C GLY A 329 -21.95 14.36 1.21
N GLY A 330 -20.87 13.79 0.66
CA GLY A 330 -19.54 14.42 0.63
C GLY A 330 -18.80 14.47 1.98
N LYS A 331 -19.34 13.89 3.05
CA LYS A 331 -18.73 13.86 4.39
C LYS A 331 -18.14 12.49 4.69
N ALA A 332 -16.97 12.49 5.32
CA ALA A 332 -16.21 11.28 5.66
C ALA A 332 -16.69 10.64 6.96
N GLY A 333 -16.91 9.32 6.95
CA GLY A 333 -17.22 8.51 8.12
C GLY A 333 -16.50 7.15 8.09
N TYR A 334 -16.50 6.44 9.21
CA TYR A 334 -15.96 5.08 9.30
C TYR A 334 -17.06 4.08 9.60
N ILE A 335 -17.08 2.98 8.86
CA ILE A 335 -17.98 1.85 9.10
C ILE A 335 -17.21 0.60 9.51
N ASN A 336 -17.86 -0.28 10.26
CA ASN A 336 -17.39 -1.65 10.51
C ASN A 336 -17.83 -2.61 9.37
N LYS A 337 -17.41 -3.87 9.45
CA LYS A 337 -17.67 -4.89 8.41
C LYS A 337 -19.14 -5.28 8.23
N VAL A 338 -20.03 -4.88 9.13
CA VAL A 338 -21.48 -5.06 8.98
C VAL A 338 -22.19 -3.78 8.50
N GLY A 339 -21.43 -2.73 8.15
CA GLY A 339 -21.94 -1.48 7.60
C GLY A 339 -22.44 -0.48 8.62
N GLN A 340 -22.20 -0.69 9.91
CA GLN A 340 -22.57 0.27 10.97
C GLN A 340 -21.50 1.34 11.12
N PHE A 341 -21.91 2.60 11.30
CA PHE A 341 -20.99 3.70 11.58
C PHE A 341 -20.34 3.54 12.96
N VAL A 342 -19.02 3.54 12.95
CA VAL A 342 -18.15 3.69 14.12
C VAL A 342 -17.78 5.16 14.31
N TRP A 343 -17.65 5.90 13.21
CA TRP A 343 -17.53 7.35 13.20
C TRP A 343 -18.52 7.91 12.17
N TYR A 344 -19.44 8.76 12.62
CA TYR A 344 -20.47 9.31 11.74
C TYR A 344 -19.89 10.35 10.78
N PRO A 345 -20.49 10.52 9.58
CA PRO A 345 -20.07 11.55 8.64
C PRO A 345 -20.12 12.96 9.25
N THR A 346 -18.97 13.50 9.60
CA THR A 346 -18.83 14.84 10.21
C THR A 346 -18.39 15.88 9.18
N SER A 347 -18.82 17.12 9.37
CA SER A 347 -18.40 18.30 8.59
C SER A 347 -16.99 18.76 8.94
#